data_AF-A0A525D6W8-F1
#
_entry.id   AF-A0A525D6W8-F1
#
_cell.length_a   1.000
_cell.length_b   1.000
_cell.length_c   1.000
_cell.angle_alpha   90.00
_cell.angle_beta   90.00
_cell.angle_gamma   90.00
#
_symmetry.space_group_name_H-M   'P 1'
#
loop_
_entity.id
_entity.type
_entity.pdbx_description
1 polymer ?
#
loop_
_entity_poly.entity_id
_entity_poly.type
_entity_poly.pdbx_seq_one_letter_code
_entity_poly.pdbx_strand_id
1 'polypeptide(L)'
;MQEQAGLDILVDGEHRRESFYAFITEKVAGTQLMSLADMLDYVEDKAEFEEMLRTMDMPASAVKNPTCVGKLSRREPLALDDLIFLKQLTDKPVKITLPGPYLLTRSMWVTALTRKAYWNHKRMANDIVKILREELNELRDNGCDF
;
A
#
# COMPACT_ATOMS: atom_id res chain seq x y z
N MET A 1 19.41 -17.22 -5.97
CA MET A 1 19.07 -17.75 -4.63
C MET A 1 17.80 -18.60 -4.66
N GLN A 2 16.63 -18.05 -4.98
CA GLN A 2 15.36 -18.82 -4.97
C GLN A 2 15.37 -20.03 -5.93
N GLU A 3 15.90 -19.87 -7.15
CA GLU A 3 16.04 -20.98 -8.10
C GLU A 3 16.98 -22.08 -7.59
N GLN A 4 18.12 -21.69 -6.99
CA GLN A 4 19.07 -22.62 -6.38
C GLN A 4 18.47 -23.35 -5.18
N ALA A 5 17.51 -22.72 -4.48
CA ALA A 5 16.75 -23.33 -3.41
C ALA A 5 15.64 -24.27 -3.92
N GLY A 6 15.47 -24.42 -5.24
CA GLY A 6 14.51 -25.34 -5.85
C GLY A 6 13.06 -24.86 -5.81
N LEU A 7 12.79 -23.56 -5.64
CA LEU A 7 11.42 -23.03 -5.65
C LEU A 7 10.81 -23.08 -7.06
N ASP A 8 9.55 -23.49 -7.15
CA ASP A 8 8.79 -23.60 -8.40
C ASP A 8 8.17 -22.28 -8.86
N ILE A 9 7.70 -21.47 -7.90
CA ILE A 9 7.12 -20.14 -8.12
C ILE A 9 8.00 -19.12 -7.43
N LEU A 10 8.50 -18.14 -8.20
CA LEU A 10 9.41 -17.13 -7.68
C LEU A 10 8.65 -15.84 -7.32
N VAL A 11 9.22 -15.06 -6.41
CA VAL A 11 8.73 -13.72 -6.04
C VAL A 11 9.84 -12.69 -6.23
N ASP A 12 9.46 -11.42 -6.37
CA ASP A 12 10.39 -10.29 -6.42
C ASP A 12 11.04 -10.02 -5.04
N GLY A 13 10.43 -10.55 -3.99
CA GLY A 13 10.87 -10.39 -2.60
C GLY A 13 10.53 -9.04 -2.00
N GLU A 14 9.79 -8.20 -2.72
CA GLU A 14 9.40 -6.82 -2.34
C GLU A 14 10.59 -5.90 -2.02
N HIS A 15 11.81 -6.25 -2.44
CA HIS A 15 13.03 -5.50 -2.10
C HIS A 15 13.06 -4.07 -2.64
N ARG A 16 12.24 -3.78 -3.66
CA ARG A 16 12.12 -2.46 -4.28
C ARG A 16 11.08 -1.57 -3.58
N ARG A 17 10.47 -2.06 -2.49
CA ARG A 17 9.45 -1.37 -1.70
C ARG A 17 10.01 -1.04 -0.33
N GLU A 18 9.79 0.18 0.16
CA GLU A 18 10.14 0.55 1.54
C GLU A 18 9.24 -0.17 2.56
N SER A 19 7.97 -0.39 2.18
CA SER A 19 7.00 -1.16 2.96
C SER A 19 6.00 -1.82 2.02
N PHE A 20 5.43 -2.94 2.47
CA PHE A 20 4.49 -3.77 1.70
C PHE A 20 3.21 -3.04 1.25
N TYR A 21 2.92 -1.85 1.79
CA TYR A 21 1.78 -1.03 1.37
C TYR A 21 2.07 0.47 1.30
N ALA A 22 3.16 0.96 1.91
CA ALA A 22 3.48 2.38 1.93
C ALA A 22 3.72 2.98 0.53
N PHE A 23 4.28 2.17 -0.36
CA PHE A 23 4.61 2.52 -1.74
C PHE A 23 3.39 2.99 -2.57
N ILE A 24 2.17 2.64 -2.15
CA ILE A 24 0.93 3.15 -2.76
C ILE A 24 0.93 4.69 -2.82
N THR A 25 1.53 5.36 -1.84
CA THR A 25 1.53 6.83 -1.76
C THR A 25 2.28 7.48 -2.92
N GLU A 26 3.30 6.81 -3.44
CA GLU A 26 4.09 7.28 -4.58
C GLU A 26 3.28 7.19 -5.88
N LYS A 27 2.31 6.29 -5.95
CA LYS A 27 1.68 5.89 -7.21
C LYS A 27 0.19 6.22 -7.31
N VAL A 28 -0.43 6.60 -6.19
CA VAL A 28 -1.85 6.96 -6.10
C VAL A 28 -1.99 8.42 -5.68
N ALA A 29 -2.76 9.20 -6.43
CA ALA A 29 -3.12 10.56 -6.06
C ALA A 29 -4.14 10.55 -4.90
N GLY A 30 -4.17 11.62 -4.10
CA GLY A 30 -5.07 11.73 -2.95
C GLY A 30 -4.57 11.01 -1.69
N THR A 31 -3.35 10.50 -1.72
CA THR A 31 -2.67 9.90 -0.57
C THR A 31 -1.47 10.73 -0.13
N GLN A 32 -1.15 10.67 1.16
CA GLN A 32 0.04 11.28 1.74
C GLN A 32 0.62 10.34 2.80
N LEU A 33 1.95 10.20 2.85
CA LEU A 33 2.63 9.53 3.95
C LEU A 33 2.60 10.47 5.16
N MET A 34 2.02 10.01 6.25
CA MET A 34 1.95 10.73 7.51
C MET A 34 2.61 9.90 8.59
N SER A 35 3.47 10.54 9.38
CA SER A 35 3.98 9.90 10.58
C SER A 35 2.90 9.81 11.65
N LEU A 36 3.08 8.93 12.64
CA LEU A 36 2.17 8.91 13.79
C LEU A 36 2.21 10.24 14.56
N ALA A 37 3.34 10.96 14.54
CA ALA A 37 3.43 12.31 15.07
C ALA A 37 2.53 13.30 14.31
N ASP A 38 2.49 13.23 12.98
CA ASP A 38 1.60 14.08 12.15
C ASP A 38 0.12 13.75 12.39
N MET A 39 -0.19 12.51 12.80
CA MET A 39 -1.56 12.07 13.06
C MET A 39 -2.13 12.60 14.38
N LEU A 40 -1.29 13.01 15.34
CA LEU A 40 -1.73 13.52 16.66
C LEU A 40 -2.76 14.67 16.55
N ASP A 41 -2.67 15.49 15.51
CA ASP A 41 -3.60 16.61 15.31
C ASP A 41 -4.98 16.18 14.78
N TYR A 42 -5.13 14.92 14.37
CA TYR A 42 -6.32 14.42 13.67
C TYR A 42 -7.03 13.26 14.40
N VAL A 43 -6.43 12.71 15.46
CA VAL A 43 -7.03 11.64 16.26
C VAL A 43 -8.13 12.18 17.18
N GLU A 44 -9.18 11.39 17.37
CA GLU A 44 -10.33 11.77 18.21
C GLU A 44 -9.97 11.68 19.70
N ASP A 45 -9.29 10.60 20.12
CA ASP A 45 -8.79 10.43 21.48
C ASP A 45 -7.27 10.63 21.52
N LYS A 46 -6.86 11.84 21.86
CA LYS A 46 -5.43 12.19 21.97
C LYS A 46 -4.75 11.44 23.12
N ALA A 47 -5.44 11.21 24.23
CA ALA A 47 -4.85 10.60 25.42
C ALA A 47 -4.55 9.11 25.16
N GLU A 48 -5.51 8.38 24.58
CA GLU A 48 -5.32 6.99 24.17
C GLU A 48 -4.20 6.86 23.12
N PHE A 49 -4.18 7.76 22.13
CA PHE A 49 -3.16 7.73 21.10
C PHE A 49 -1.77 8.05 21.66
N GLU A 50 -1.63 9.04 22.55
CA GLU A 50 -0.37 9.33 23.24
C GLU A 50 0.13 8.15 24.08
N GLU A 51 -0.76 7.42 24.75
CA GLU A 51 -0.38 6.21 25.48
C GLU A 51 0.11 5.11 24.54
N MET A 52 -0.60 4.88 23.42
CA MET A 52 -0.13 3.98 22.36
C MET A 52 1.28 4.38 21.88
N LEU A 53 1.53 5.67 21.65
CA LEU A 53 2.85 6.16 21.25
C LEU A 53 3.92 5.89 22.31
N ARG A 54 3.60 6.03 23.61
CA ARG A 54 4.55 5.76 24.72
C ARG A 54 4.93 4.30 24.82
N THR A 55 4.02 3.39 24.46
CA THR A 55 4.27 1.94 24.50
C THR A 55 5.06 1.41 23.30
N MET A 56 5.32 2.25 22.28
CA MET A 56 6.15 1.85 21.14
C MET A 56 7.64 1.96 21.46
N ASP A 57 8.39 0.94 21.04
CA ASP A 57 9.86 0.93 21.09
C ASP A 57 10.53 1.78 19.99
N MET A 58 9.78 2.62 19.27
CA MET A 58 10.32 3.47 18.22
C MET A 58 9.68 4.87 18.19
N PRO A 59 10.41 5.89 17.68
CA PRO A 59 9.87 7.24 17.57
C PRO A 59 8.63 7.30 16.67
N ALA A 60 7.59 8.00 17.12
CA ALA A 60 6.35 8.20 16.36
C ALA A 60 6.59 8.85 14.97
N SER A 61 7.65 9.65 14.83
CA SER A 61 8.07 10.27 13.56
C SER A 61 8.66 9.26 12.56
N ALA A 62 9.12 8.10 13.02
CA ALA A 62 9.72 7.07 12.19
C ALA A 62 8.68 6.10 11.59
N VAL A 63 7.50 5.98 12.20
CA VAL A 63 6.39 5.17 11.65
C VAL A 63 5.57 6.01 10.70
N LYS A 64 5.65 5.72 9.40
CA LYS A 64 4.86 6.42 8.36
C LYS A 64 3.80 5.51 7.78
N ASN A 65 2.57 6.00 7.75
CA ASN A 65 1.43 5.30 7.17
C ASN A 65 0.87 6.13 5.99
N PRO A 66 0.50 5.48 4.88
CA PRO A 66 -0.34 6.09 3.87
C PRO A 66 -1.66 6.56 4.46
N THR A 67 -2.05 7.80 4.17
CA THR A 67 -3.31 8.40 4.62
C THR A 67 -4.06 8.96 3.43
N CYS A 68 -5.37 8.71 3.36
CA CYS A 68 -6.25 9.28 2.35
C CYS A 68 -6.61 10.73 2.72
N VAL A 69 -6.02 11.68 2.00
CA VAL A 69 -6.21 13.14 2.17
C VAL A 69 -7.02 13.77 1.03
N GLY A 70 -7.31 13.02 -0.03
CA GLY A 70 -8.05 13.48 -1.20
C GLY A 70 -8.73 12.33 -1.96
N LYS A 71 -9.33 12.65 -3.11
CA LYS A 71 -9.93 11.63 -3.99
C LYS A 71 -8.83 10.74 -4.56
N LEU A 72 -8.98 9.42 -4.41
CA LEU A 72 -8.03 8.43 -4.88
C LEU A 72 -8.10 8.27 -6.40
N SER A 73 -6.94 8.31 -7.04
CA SER A 73 -6.79 7.99 -8.47
C SER A 73 -5.42 7.40 -8.72
N ARG A 74 -5.34 6.30 -9.49
CA ARG A 74 -4.07 5.72 -9.93
C ARG A 74 -3.35 6.72 -10.84
N ARG A 75 -2.06 6.99 -10.55
CA ARG A 75 -1.19 7.82 -11.40
C ARG A 75 -0.38 6.96 -12.35
N GLU A 76 0.09 5.83 -11.86
CA GLU A 76 0.95 4.88 -12.56
C GLU A 76 0.76 3.46 -12.00
N PRO A 77 1.32 2.43 -12.67
CA PRO A 77 1.23 1.06 -12.19
C PRO A 77 1.91 0.81 -10.85
N LEU A 78 1.22 0.08 -9.98
CA LEU A 78 1.60 -0.15 -8.59
C LEU A 78 2.82 -1.07 -8.48
N ALA A 79 2.79 -2.24 -9.11
CA ALA A 79 3.80 -3.29 -9.01
C ALA A 79 4.24 -3.83 -10.39
N LEU A 80 3.73 -3.27 -11.49
CA LEU A 80 4.11 -3.71 -12.84
C LEU A 80 5.63 -3.63 -13.10
N ASP A 81 6.30 -2.59 -12.61
CA ASP A 81 7.76 -2.47 -12.76
C ASP A 81 8.52 -3.59 -12.03
N ASP A 82 7.99 -4.06 -10.90
CA ASP A 82 8.56 -5.18 -10.14
C ASP A 82 8.42 -6.47 -10.96
N LEU A 83 7.27 -6.68 -11.61
CA LEU A 83 7.05 -7.80 -12.53
C LEU A 83 8.01 -7.77 -13.71
N ILE A 84 8.09 -6.63 -14.41
CA ILE A 84 8.94 -6.47 -15.60
C ILE A 84 10.39 -6.76 -15.24
N PHE A 85 10.86 -6.24 -14.11
CA PHE A 85 12.21 -6.51 -13.63
C PHE A 85 12.43 -7.99 -13.32
N LEU A 86 11.54 -8.63 -12.57
CA LEU A 86 11.68 -10.04 -12.20
C LEU A 86 11.69 -10.97 -13.43
N LYS A 87 10.85 -10.69 -14.43
CA LYS A 87 10.79 -11.47 -15.67
C LYS A 87 12.04 -11.34 -16.56
N GLN A 88 12.90 -10.34 -16.31
CA GLN A 88 14.22 -10.28 -16.97
C GLN A 88 15.23 -11.27 -16.37
N LEU A 89 14.92 -11.85 -15.20
CA LEU A 89 15.86 -12.67 -14.43
C LEU A 89 15.51 -14.16 -14.42
N THR A 90 14.30 -14.55 -14.83
CA THR A 90 13.84 -15.95 -14.80
C THR A 90 12.73 -16.19 -15.83
N ASP A 91 12.65 -17.42 -16.31
CA ASP A 91 11.53 -17.94 -17.11
C ASP A 91 10.53 -18.76 -16.26
N LYS A 92 10.80 -18.93 -14.96
CA LYS A 92 9.88 -19.63 -14.04
C LYS A 92 8.62 -18.80 -13.77
N PRO A 93 7.49 -19.44 -13.41
CA PRO A 93 6.31 -18.72 -12.97
C PRO A 93 6.59 -17.76 -11.82
N VAL A 94 6.00 -16.57 -11.89
CA VAL A 94 6.23 -15.50 -10.91
C VAL A 94 4.96 -15.07 -10.22
N LYS A 95 5.08 -14.73 -8.94
CA LYS A 95 4.02 -14.15 -8.12
C LYS A 95 4.34 -12.71 -7.73
N ILE A 96 3.40 -11.81 -7.93
CA ILE A 96 3.50 -10.40 -7.52
C ILE A 96 2.45 -10.10 -6.46
N THR A 97 2.90 -9.63 -5.30
CA THR A 97 2.01 -9.31 -4.19
C THR A 97 1.46 -7.89 -4.30
N LEU A 98 0.19 -7.74 -3.95
CA LEU A 98 -0.49 -6.45 -3.79
C LEU A 98 -1.15 -6.38 -2.41
N PRO A 99 -1.19 -5.19 -1.77
CA PRO A 99 -1.93 -5.00 -0.54
C PRO A 99 -3.44 -5.18 -0.76
N GLY A 100 -4.09 -5.90 0.16
CA GLY A 100 -5.52 -6.18 0.05
C GLY A 100 -6.41 -4.92 0.19
N PRO A 101 -7.57 -4.88 -0.48
CA PRO A 101 -8.45 -3.71 -0.47
C PRO A 101 -8.98 -3.37 0.93
N TYR A 102 -9.26 -4.37 1.76
CA TYR A 102 -9.70 -4.17 3.15
C TYR A 102 -8.63 -3.45 3.98
N LEU A 103 -7.38 -3.93 3.88
CA LEU A 103 -6.26 -3.33 4.59
C LEU A 103 -6.10 -1.88 4.18
N LEU A 104 -5.97 -1.59 2.88
CA LEU A 104 -5.82 -0.22 2.38
C LEU A 104 -6.98 0.68 2.82
N THR A 105 -8.22 0.18 2.77
CA THR A 105 -9.39 0.95 3.20
C THR A 105 -9.32 1.32 4.68
N ARG A 106 -8.83 0.41 5.52
CA ARG A 106 -8.76 0.60 6.98
C ARG A 106 -7.56 1.42 7.40
N SER A 107 -6.37 1.11 6.87
CA SER A 107 -5.12 1.74 7.28
C SER A 107 -5.01 3.18 6.81
N MET A 108 -5.56 3.49 5.63
CA MET A 108 -5.52 4.85 5.08
C MET A 108 -6.64 5.76 5.58
N TRP A 109 -7.58 5.25 6.38
CA TRP A 109 -8.73 6.02 6.85
C TRP A 109 -8.39 6.81 8.11
N VAL A 110 -8.37 8.14 7.98
CA VAL A 110 -8.30 9.06 9.12
C VAL A 110 -9.51 9.97 9.03
N THR A 111 -10.46 9.81 9.96
CA THR A 111 -11.80 10.44 9.87
C THR A 111 -11.75 11.94 9.57
N ALA A 112 -10.89 12.70 10.25
CA ALA A 112 -10.77 14.16 10.07
C ALA A 112 -10.23 14.58 8.69
N LEU A 113 -9.47 13.72 8.02
CA LEU A 113 -8.85 13.98 6.72
C LEU A 113 -9.67 13.38 5.58
N THR A 114 -9.97 12.09 5.69
CA THR A 114 -10.59 11.30 4.64
C THR A 114 -12.03 11.70 4.36
N ARG A 115 -12.78 12.19 5.37
CA ARG A 115 -14.18 12.67 5.18
C ARG A 115 -14.31 13.81 4.19
N LYS A 116 -13.23 14.56 3.92
CA LYS A 116 -13.21 15.63 2.92
C LYS A 116 -13.39 15.09 1.49
N ALA A 117 -12.97 13.85 1.23
CA ALA A 117 -13.07 13.21 -0.09
C ALA A 117 -14.08 12.05 -0.12
N TYR A 118 -14.28 11.35 1.01
CA TYR A 118 -15.13 10.18 1.10
C TYR A 118 -16.02 10.21 2.33
N TRP A 119 -17.33 10.14 2.12
CA TRP A 119 -18.29 10.10 3.22
C TRP A 119 -18.11 8.89 4.16
N ASN A 120 -17.76 7.74 3.60
CA ASN A 120 -17.58 6.51 4.37
C ASN A 120 -16.56 5.56 3.72
N HIS A 121 -16.11 4.58 4.50
CA HIS A 121 -15.19 3.53 4.08
C HIS A 121 -15.62 2.83 2.78
N LYS A 122 -16.92 2.58 2.59
CA LYS A 122 -17.44 1.89 1.40
C LYS A 122 -17.16 2.68 0.11
N ARG A 123 -17.31 4.01 0.14
CA ARG A 123 -17.03 4.87 -1.01
C ARG A 123 -15.53 4.89 -1.35
N MET A 124 -14.67 4.90 -0.34
CA MET A 124 -13.23 4.81 -0.54
C MET A 124 -12.81 3.42 -1.05
N ALA A 125 -13.37 2.35 -0.47
CA ALA A 125 -13.13 0.98 -0.88
C ALA A 125 -13.47 0.73 -2.35
N ASN A 126 -14.54 1.36 -2.86
CA ASN A 126 -14.90 1.24 -4.28
C ASN A 126 -13.78 1.74 -5.21
N ASP A 127 -13.15 2.87 -4.88
CA ASP A 127 -12.05 3.41 -5.68
C ASP A 127 -10.78 2.57 -5.51
N ILE A 128 -10.48 2.11 -4.29
CA ILE A 128 -9.37 1.19 -4.04
C ILE A 128 -9.52 -0.10 -4.86
N VAL A 129 -10.70 -0.71 -4.85
CA VAL A 129 -10.99 -1.93 -5.63
C VAL A 129 -10.87 -1.66 -7.13
N LYS A 130 -11.28 -0.48 -7.59
CA LYS A 130 -11.11 -0.08 -9.00
C LYS A 130 -9.62 -0.01 -9.36
N ILE A 131 -8.81 0.69 -8.55
CA ILE A 131 -7.37 0.83 -8.74
C ILE A 131 -6.66 -0.55 -8.73
N LEU A 132 -6.96 -1.40 -7.74
CA LEU A 132 -6.37 -2.74 -7.66
C LEU A 132 -6.81 -3.63 -8.83
N ARG A 133 -8.03 -3.49 -9.33
CA ARG A 133 -8.50 -4.23 -10.51
C ARG A 133 -7.75 -3.81 -11.78
N GLU A 134 -7.53 -2.50 -11.96
CA GLU A 134 -6.71 -1.99 -13.07
C GLU A 134 -5.30 -2.58 -13.00
N GLU A 135 -4.69 -2.59 -11.82
CA GLU A 135 -3.36 -3.20 -11.60
C GLU A 135 -3.34 -4.69 -11.93
N LEU A 136 -4.30 -5.47 -11.41
CA LEU A 136 -4.39 -6.91 -11.64
C LEU A 136 -4.53 -7.24 -13.13
N ASN A 137 -5.31 -6.45 -13.88
CA ASN A 137 -5.44 -6.63 -15.32
C ASN A 137 -4.10 -6.37 -16.03
N GLU A 138 -3.39 -5.31 -15.68
CA GLU A 138 -2.09 -5.01 -16.29
C GLU A 138 -1.02 -6.04 -15.95
N LEU A 139 -0.97 -6.53 -14.69
CA LEU A 139 -0.06 -7.61 -14.30
C LEU A 139 -0.34 -8.88 -15.11
N ARG A 140 -1.62 -9.28 -15.23
CA ARG A 140 -2.03 -10.42 -16.05
C ARG A 140 -1.61 -10.23 -17.50
N ASP A 141 -1.89 -9.08 -18.08
CA ASP A 141 -1.65 -8.81 -19.50
C ASP A 141 -0.15 -8.72 -19.83
N ASN A 142 0.71 -8.49 -18.83
CA ASN A 142 2.18 -8.55 -18.94
C ASN A 142 2.76 -9.90 -18.50
N GLY A 143 1.91 -10.90 -18.27
CA GLY A 143 2.28 -12.28 -18.00
C GLY A 143 2.81 -12.51 -16.60
N CYS A 144 2.17 -11.90 -15.60
CA CYS A 144 2.22 -12.37 -14.22
C CYS A 144 1.36 -13.63 -14.08
N ASP A 145 1.90 -14.65 -13.39
CA ASP A 145 1.21 -15.93 -13.21
C ASP A 145 0.31 -15.93 -11.96
N PHE A 146 0.68 -15.18 -10.91
CA PHE A 146 0.01 -15.16 -9.60
C PHE A 146 -0.02 -13.79 -8.92
#